data_AF-A0A9Q8PGT6-F1
#
_entry.id   AF-A0A9Q8PGT6-F1
#
_cell.length_a   1.000
_cell.length_b   1.000
_cell.length_c   1.000
_cell.angle_alpha   90.00
_cell.angle_beta   90.00
_cell.angle_gamma   90.00
#
_symmetry.space_group_name_H-M   'P 1'
#
loop_
_entity.id
_entity.type
_entity.pdbx_description
1 polymer ?
#
loop_
_entity_poly.entity_id
_entity_poly.type
_entity_poly.pdbx_seq_one_letter_code
_entity_poly.pdbx_strand_id
1 'polypeptide(L)'
;MKFLLPTTTTLLALASVSLAFDNVPVCAVQCIKDAIKSATTCAETDVPCACEEKDAIQAAGTSCVISSCGLGVALNEVVPAVQAACK
;
A
#
# COMPACT_ATOMS: atom_id res chain seq x y z
N MET A 1 -26.49 22.15 -31.93
CA MET A 1 -25.10 22.30 -32.41
C MET A 1 -24.20 21.81 -31.27
N LYS A 2 -23.79 20.54 -31.24
CA LYS A 2 -22.66 19.96 -32.00
C LYS A 2 -21.33 20.63 -31.64
N PHE A 3 -20.59 20.06 -30.69
CA PHE A 3 -19.14 19.91 -30.81
C PHE A 3 -18.74 18.51 -30.34
N LEU A 4 -18.06 17.82 -31.24
CA LEU A 4 -17.56 16.45 -31.18
C LEU A 4 -16.27 16.35 -30.33
N LEU A 5 -15.99 15.12 -29.89
CA LEU A 5 -14.80 14.60 -29.18
C LEU A 5 -13.44 15.03 -29.82
N PRO A 6 -12.33 14.93 -29.05
CA PRO A 6 -11.57 13.69 -29.13
C PRO A 6 -11.18 13.12 -27.75
N THR A 7 -11.46 11.84 -27.59
CA THR A 7 -10.75 10.93 -26.69
C THR A 7 -9.26 10.96 -27.02
N THR A 8 -8.46 11.63 -26.20
CA THR A 8 -7.03 11.38 -26.11
C THR A 8 -6.77 10.75 -24.75
N THR A 9 -6.93 9.44 -24.68
CA THR A 9 -6.44 8.63 -23.56
C THR A 9 -4.92 8.65 -23.64
N THR A 10 -4.30 9.65 -23.03
CA THR A 10 -2.85 9.70 -22.84
C THR A 10 -2.45 8.52 -21.96
N LEU A 11 -1.87 7.51 -22.60
CA LEU A 11 -1.14 6.43 -21.96
C LEU A 11 0.26 6.92 -21.55
N LEU A 12 0.74 6.39 -20.42
CA LEU A 12 2.10 6.43 -19.86
C LEU A 12 2.52 7.75 -19.18
N ALA A 13 3.02 7.77 -17.95
CA ALA A 13 3.48 6.72 -17.07
C ALA A 13 2.97 7.01 -15.66
N LEU A 14 2.38 6.02 -14.98
CA LEU A 14 2.52 6.03 -13.53
C LEU A 14 4.02 5.90 -13.32
N ALA A 15 4.67 6.99 -12.88
CA ALA A 15 5.90 6.84 -12.14
C ALA A 15 5.61 5.71 -11.17
N SER A 16 6.32 4.60 -11.32
CA SER A 16 6.44 3.60 -10.27
C SER A 16 6.96 4.39 -9.08
N VAL A 17 6.02 4.93 -8.29
CA VAL A 17 6.26 5.39 -6.94
C VAL A 17 6.74 4.11 -6.31
N SER A 18 8.06 3.97 -6.28
CA SER A 18 8.77 2.87 -5.65
C SER A 18 8.19 2.81 -4.26
N LEU A 19 7.27 1.87 -4.10
CA LEU A 19 6.60 1.67 -2.85
C LEU A 19 7.76 1.23 -1.95
N ALA A 20 7.86 1.88 -0.80
CA ALA A 20 8.40 1.38 0.47
C ALA A 20 8.34 -0.17 0.70
N PHE A 21 7.61 -0.88 -0.13
CA PHE A 21 7.12 -2.23 -0.04
C PHE A 21 7.17 -2.93 -1.42
N ASP A 22 8.26 -2.81 -2.18
CA ASP A 22 8.39 -3.40 -3.53
C ASP A 22 8.06 -4.91 -3.61
N ASN A 23 8.16 -5.63 -2.49
CA ASN A 23 7.83 -7.05 -2.40
C ASN A 23 6.49 -7.35 -1.72
N VAL A 24 5.70 -6.33 -1.37
CA VAL A 24 4.37 -6.54 -0.79
C VAL A 24 3.35 -6.81 -1.90
N PRO A 25 2.51 -7.85 -1.74
CA PRO A 25 1.40 -8.11 -2.66
C PRO A 25 0.53 -6.88 -2.91
N VAL A 26 0.18 -6.65 -4.19
CA VAL A 26 -0.63 -5.49 -4.61
C VAL A 26 -1.96 -5.39 -3.84
N CYS A 27 -2.54 -6.52 -3.46
CA CYS A 27 -3.78 -6.57 -2.66
C CYS A 27 -3.66 -5.91 -1.28
N ALA A 28 -2.46 -5.77 -0.72
CA ALA A 28 -2.22 -5.21 0.61
C ALA A 28 -1.72 -3.76 0.58
N VAL A 29 -1.23 -3.27 -0.57
CA VAL A 29 -0.58 -1.96 -0.67
C VAL A 29 -1.50 -0.84 -0.19
N GLN A 30 -2.76 -0.81 -0.65
CA GLN A 30 -3.68 0.26 -0.26
C GLN A 30 -4.08 0.14 1.22
N CYS A 31 -4.27 -1.07 1.73
CA CYS A 31 -4.53 -1.30 3.15
C CYS A 31 -3.42 -0.77 4.05
N ILE A 32 -2.15 -0.96 3.66
CA ILE A 32 -1.00 -0.47 4.43
C ILE A 32 -0.94 1.05 4.38
N LYS A 33 -1.16 1.65 3.21
CA LYS A 33 -1.20 3.12 3.06
C LYS A 33 -2.29 3.76 3.91
N ASP A 34 -3.49 3.18 3.90
CA ASP A 34 -4.62 3.66 4.68
C ASP A 34 -4.37 3.47 6.19
N ALA A 35 -3.73 2.36 6.57
CA ALA A 35 -3.29 2.12 7.94
C ALA A 35 -2.23 3.13 8.41
N ILE A 36 -1.22 3.45 7.59
CA ILE A 36 -0.24 4.51 7.88
C ILE A 36 -0.95 5.84 8.10
N LYS A 37 -1.82 6.25 7.16
CA LYS A 37 -2.57 7.51 7.26
C LYS A 37 -3.49 7.60 8.47
N SER A 38 -4.07 6.49 8.90
CA SER A 38 -5.07 6.46 9.97
C SER A 38 -4.47 6.30 11.36
N ALA A 39 -3.32 5.63 11.47
CA ALA A 39 -2.70 5.28 12.74
C ALA A 39 -1.46 6.12 13.09
N THR A 40 -0.88 6.84 12.12
CA THR A 40 0.39 7.54 12.31
C THR A 40 0.41 8.91 11.63
N THR A 41 1.49 9.67 11.85
CA THR A 41 1.77 10.92 11.12
C THR A 41 2.82 10.73 10.02
N CYS A 42 3.24 9.49 9.76
CA CYS A 42 4.25 9.17 8.76
C CYS A 42 3.73 9.43 7.35
N ALA A 43 4.60 9.82 6.43
CA ALA A 43 4.25 9.78 5.01
C ALA A 43 4.10 8.31 4.56
N GLU A 44 3.21 8.05 3.61
CA GLU A 44 2.97 6.68 3.08
C GLU A 44 4.24 5.99 2.53
N THR A 45 5.24 6.79 2.15
CA THR A 45 6.51 6.33 1.57
C THR A 45 7.66 6.37 2.57
N ASP A 46 7.44 6.84 3.79
CA ASP A 46 8.45 6.93 4.85
C ASP A 46 8.53 5.59 5.59
N VAL A 47 9.28 4.64 5.01
CA VAL A 47 9.49 3.30 5.60
C VAL A 47 10.04 3.40 7.02
N PRO A 48 11.12 4.16 7.29
CA PRO A 48 11.67 4.22 8.65
C PRO A 48 10.63 4.68 9.67
N CYS A 49 9.88 5.75 9.38
CA CYS A 49 8.82 6.23 10.27
C CYS A 49 7.71 5.17 10.45
N ALA A 50 7.25 4.56 9.36
CA ALA A 50 6.21 3.52 9.43
C ALA A 50 6.67 2.29 10.22
N CYS A 51 7.96 1.95 10.21
CA CYS A 51 8.49 0.81 10.94
C CYS A 51 8.61 1.03 12.45
N GLU A 52 8.80 2.28 12.90
CA GLU A 52 8.69 2.66 14.32
C GLU A 52 7.26 2.49 14.83
N GLU A 53 6.26 2.79 14.00
CA GLU A 53 4.83 2.72 14.32
C GLU A 53 4.15 1.43 13.83
N LYS A 54 4.93 0.38 13.55
CA LYS A 54 4.44 -0.84 12.89
C LYS A 54 3.28 -1.53 13.60
N ASP A 55 3.25 -1.48 14.93
CA ASP A 55 2.20 -2.14 15.73
C ASP A 55 0.86 -1.42 15.55
N ALA A 56 0.87 -0.09 15.49
CA ALA A 56 -0.31 0.73 15.25
C ALA A 56 -0.83 0.53 13.82
N ILE A 57 0.07 0.50 12.84
CA ILE A 57 -0.26 0.23 11.42
C ILE A 57 -0.82 -1.18 11.26
N GLN A 58 -0.21 -2.19 11.89
CA GLN A 58 -0.70 -3.56 11.84
C GLN A 58 -2.12 -3.65 12.42
N ALA A 59 -2.37 -3.05 13.59
CA ALA A 59 -3.69 -3.03 14.21
C ALA A 59 -4.75 -2.38 13.31
N ALA A 60 -4.42 -1.26 12.65
CA ALA A 60 -5.33 -0.56 11.75
C ALA A 60 -5.54 -1.28 10.40
N GLY A 61 -4.52 -1.97 9.88
CA GLY A 61 -4.53 -2.56 8.54
C GLY A 61 -4.93 -4.03 8.47
N THR A 62 -4.82 -4.80 9.57
CA THR A 62 -4.97 -6.28 9.54
C THR A 62 -6.30 -6.73 8.94
N SER A 63 -7.42 -6.11 9.31
CA SER A 63 -8.74 -6.47 8.79
C SER A 63 -8.85 -6.22 7.28
N CYS A 64 -8.33 -5.09 6.79
CA CYS A 64 -8.30 -4.75 5.38
C CYS A 64 -7.45 -5.75 4.59
N VAL A 65 -6.26 -6.07 5.08
CA VAL A 65 -5.34 -7.02 4.44
C VAL A 65 -5.97 -8.41 4.35
N ILE A 66 -6.57 -8.91 5.44
CA ILE A 66 -7.25 -10.21 5.43
C ILE A 66 -8.43 -10.21 4.45
N SER A 67 -9.21 -9.13 4.41
CA SER A 67 -10.36 -9.03 3.49
C SER A 67 -9.94 -8.94 2.02
N SER A 68 -8.80 -8.31 1.72
CA SER A 68 -8.37 -8.02 0.35
C SER A 68 -7.44 -9.10 -0.22
N CYS A 69 -6.60 -9.71 0.62
CA CYS A 69 -5.61 -10.70 0.22
C CYS A 69 -5.96 -12.12 0.68
N GLY A 70 -6.83 -12.27 1.67
CA GLY A 70 -7.03 -13.52 2.39
C GLY A 70 -5.95 -13.77 3.44
N LEU A 71 -6.30 -14.57 4.45
CA LEU A 71 -5.43 -14.86 5.59
C LEU A 71 -4.11 -15.55 5.18
N GLY A 72 -4.15 -16.44 4.18
CA GLY A 72 -2.97 -17.14 3.69
C GLY A 72 -1.90 -16.21 3.12
N VAL A 73 -2.29 -15.30 2.22
CA VAL A 73 -1.39 -14.30 1.63
C VAL A 73 -0.94 -13.29 2.68
N ALA A 74 -1.83 -12.87 3.58
CA ALA A 74 -1.49 -11.97 4.68
C ALA A 74 -0.32 -12.50 5.53
N LEU A 75 -0.38 -13.77 5.94
CA LEU A 75 0.62 -14.37 6.81
C LEU A 75 1.90 -14.80 6.10
N ASN A 76 1.79 -15.31 4.86
CA ASN A 76 2.92 -15.93 4.17
C ASN A 76 3.65 -15.00 3.20
N GLU A 77 3.02 -13.90 2.79
CA GLU A 77 3.59 -12.96 1.81
C GLU A 77 3.66 -11.55 2.36
N VAL A 78 2.55 -11.01 2.87
CA VAL A 78 2.48 -9.61 3.34
C VAL A 78 3.34 -9.40 4.58
N VAL A 79 3.15 -10.21 5.63
CA VAL A 79 3.93 -10.08 6.88
C VAL A 79 5.44 -10.21 6.64
N PRO A 80 5.95 -11.23 5.93
CA PRO A 80 7.38 -11.34 5.63
C PRO A 80 7.91 -10.17 4.79
N ALA A 81 7.13 -9.69 3.82
CA ALA A 81 7.54 -8.55 2.99
C ALA A 81 7.65 -7.24 3.80
N VAL A 82 6.71 -6.98 4.71
CA VAL A 82 6.78 -5.82 5.63
C VAL A 82 7.96 -5.96 6.60
N GLN A 83 8.20 -7.15 7.15
CA GLN A 83 9.35 -7.41 8.01
C GLN A 83 10.68 -7.18 7.27
N ALA A 84 10.76 -7.59 6.00
CA ALA A 84 11.94 -7.34 5.18
C ALA A 84 12.15 -5.85 4.87
N ALA A 85 11.08 -5.08 4.74
CA ALA A 85 11.14 -3.63 4.57
C ALA A 85 11.57 -2.89 5.85
N CYS A 86 11.19 -3.41 7.03
CA CYS A 86 11.49 -2.83 8.34
C CYS A 86 12.76 -3.35 9.02
N LYS A 87 13.71 -3.90 8.25
CA LYS A 87 14.98 -4.42 8.76
C LYS A 87 16.09 -3.38 8.83
#